data_AF-Q8A0J3-F1
#
_entry.id   AF-Q8A0J3-F1
#
_cell.length_a   1.000
_cell.length_b   1.000
_cell.length_c   1.000
_cell.angle_alpha   90.00
_cell.angle_beta   90.00
_cell.angle_gamma   90.00
#
_symmetry.space_group_name_H-M   'P 1'
#
loop_
_entity.id
_entity.type
_entity.pdbx_description
1 polymer ?
#
loop_
_entity_poly.entity_id
_entity_poly.type
_entity_poly.pdbx_seq_one_letter_code
_entity_poly.pdbx_strand_id
1 'polypeptide(L)'
;MSEKVSILTLRLTAEEAAQMEVLKSITGKKSGSEAIKYIVKEYPRFCAHYKQEAREKGELQRKYQDQKIAVGDFLKAFERLQQTMEDDRK
;
A
#
# COMPACT_ATOMS: atom_id res chain seq x y z
N MET A 1 23.31 37.93 8.31
CA MET A 1 23.13 37.16 7.05
C MET A 1 21.68 37.33 6.64
N SER A 2 21.41 37.98 5.50
CA SER A 2 20.04 38.14 5.00
C SER A 2 19.54 36.80 4.47
N GLU A 3 18.47 36.25 5.05
CA GLU A 3 17.83 35.05 4.51
C GLU A 3 17.36 35.34 3.08
N LYS A 4 17.87 34.57 2.11
CA LYS A 4 17.37 34.65 0.73
C LYS A 4 15.99 34.00 0.70
N VAL A 5 14.95 34.82 0.77
CA VAL A 5 13.57 34.39 0.57
C VAL A 5 13.31 34.29 -0.93
N SER A 6 13.33 33.07 -1.47
CA SER A 6 12.91 32.83 -2.86
C SER A 6 11.39 32.73 -2.92
N ILE A 7 10.76 33.52 -3.78
CA ILE A 7 9.31 33.51 -3.99
C ILE A 7 9.02 32.79 -5.30
N LEU A 8 8.21 31.72 -5.22
CA LEU A 8 7.73 30.97 -6.38
C LEU A 8 6.24 31.24 -6.57
N THR A 9 5.85 31.70 -7.76
CA THR A 9 4.45 31.89 -8.14
C THR A 9 4.06 30.82 -9.14
N LEU A 10 3.02 30.05 -8.83
CA LEU A 10 2.44 29.03 -9.71
C LEU A 10 1.19 29.58 -10.37
N ARG A 11 1.09 29.43 -11.69
CA ARG A 11 -0.14 29.71 -12.44
C ARG A 11 -0.88 28.40 -12.63
N LEU A 12 -2.13 28.38 -12.18
CA LEU A 12 -2.99 27.21 -12.27
C LEU A 12 -4.11 27.51 -13.26
N THR A 13 -4.47 26.50 -14.03
CA THR A 13 -5.74 26.42 -14.74
C THR A 13 -6.91 26.28 -13.75
N ALA A 14 -8.14 26.44 -14.22
CA ALA A 14 -9.32 26.29 -13.36
C ALA A 14 -9.42 24.88 -12.74
N GLU A 15 -9.05 23.84 -13.49
CA GLU A 15 -9.04 22.47 -13.00
C GLU A 15 -7.99 22.26 -11.91
N GLU A 16 -6.76 22.74 -12.13
CA GLU A 16 -5.69 22.63 -11.14
C GLU A 16 -6.00 23.43 -9.86
N ALA A 17 -6.69 24.56 -9.99
CA ALA A 17 -7.17 25.33 -8.83
C ALA A 17 -8.22 24.55 -8.02
N ALA A 18 -9.14 23.83 -8.69
CA ALA A 18 -10.09 22.95 -8.02
C ALA A 18 -9.39 21.79 -7.30
N GLN A 19 -8.38 21.19 -7.93
CA GLN A 19 -7.54 20.15 -7.31
C GLN A 19 -6.79 20.71 -6.09
N MET A 20 -6.32 21.96 -6.15
CA MET A 20 -5.66 22.61 -5.02
C MET A 20 -6.60 22.79 -3.81
N GLU A 21 -7.89 23.07 -4.03
CA GLU A 21 -8.87 23.14 -2.94
C GLU A 21 -9.14 21.76 -2.31
N VAL A 22 -9.20 20.71 -3.13
CA VAL A 22 -9.26 19.33 -2.63
C VAL A 22 -8.03 19.00 -1.80
N LEU A 23 -6.84 19.38 -2.27
CA LEU A 23 -5.57 19.15 -1.58
C LEU A 23 -5.53 19.84 -0.21
N LYS A 24 -6.00 21.09 -0.14
CA LYS A 24 -6.14 21.83 1.12
C LYS A 24 -7.07 21.13 2.09
N SER A 25 -8.22 20.63 1.61
CA SER A 25 -9.19 19.88 2.41
C SER A 25 -8.57 18.60 2.99
N ILE A 26 -7.93 17.77 2.16
CA ILE A 26 -7.31 16.51 2.59
C ILE A 26 -6.18 16.74 3.59
N THR A 27 -5.38 17.79 3.38
CA THR A 27 -4.23 18.11 4.26
C THR A 27 -4.60 18.98 5.47
N GLY A 28 -5.86 19.45 5.55
CA GLY A 28 -6.34 20.38 6.57
C GLY A 28 -5.64 21.74 6.57
N LYS A 29 -5.12 22.19 5.41
CA LYS A 29 -4.36 23.45 5.29
C LYS A 29 -5.22 24.58 4.77
N LYS A 30 -4.91 25.81 5.21
CA LYS A 30 -5.70 27.00 4.85
C LYS A 30 -5.27 27.58 3.51
N SER A 31 -4.00 27.41 3.13
CA SER A 31 -3.47 27.89 1.85
C SER A 31 -2.89 26.74 1.01
N GLY A 32 -2.88 26.92 -0.31
CA GLY A 32 -2.28 25.96 -1.23
C GLY A 32 -0.77 25.80 -1.02
N SER A 33 -0.07 26.88 -0.68
CA SER A 33 1.38 26.83 -0.39
C SER A 33 1.69 26.00 0.86
N GLU A 34 0.88 26.10 1.91
CA GLU A 34 0.99 25.25 3.10
C GLU A 34 0.72 23.78 2.76
N ALA A 35 -0.30 23.51 1.94
CA ALA A 35 -0.63 22.16 1.48
C ALA A 35 0.54 21.53 0.70
N ILE A 36 1.09 22.27 -0.27
CA ILE A 36 2.24 21.83 -1.06
C ILE A 36 3.46 21.61 -0.17
N LYS A 37 3.79 22.57 0.71
CA LYS A 37 4.95 22.46 1.61
C LYS A 37 4.82 21.26 2.55
N TYR A 38 3.61 21.00 3.04
CA TYR A 38 3.33 19.83 3.88
C TYR A 38 3.56 18.52 3.10
N ILE A 39 3.03 18.42 1.89
CA ILE A 39 3.18 17.22 1.05
C ILE A 39 4.65 16.99 0.73
N VAL A 40 5.38 18.01 0.29
CA VAL A 40 6.81 17.88 -0.02
C VAL A 40 7.60 17.40 1.21
N LYS A 41 7.26 17.92 2.39
CA LYS A 41 7.91 17.51 3.66
C LYS A 41 7.60 16.06 4.03
N GLU A 42 6.34 15.64 3.94
CA GLU A 42 5.91 14.30 4.36
C GLU A 42 6.11 13.23 3.27
N TYR A 43 6.38 13.62 2.02
CA TYR A 43 6.54 12.72 0.88
C TYR A 43 7.51 11.55 1.14
N PRO A 44 8.72 11.75 1.70
CA PRO A 44 9.63 10.64 2.00
C PRO A 44 9.02 9.63 2.99
N ARG A 45 8.28 10.11 3.99
CA ARG A 45 7.60 9.26 4.98
C ARG A 45 6.47 8.47 4.34
N PHE A 46 5.66 9.11 3.49
CA PHE A 46 4.63 8.40 2.72
C PHE A 46 5.23 7.33 1.83
N CYS A 47 6.32 7.62 1.12
CA CYS A 47 7.02 6.63 0.32
C CYS A 47 7.51 5.44 1.15
N ALA A 48 8.08 5.68 2.33
CA ALA A 48 8.52 4.60 3.22
C ALA A 48 7.33 3.74 3.66
N HIS A 49 6.25 4.37 4.12
CA HIS A 49 5.05 3.71 4.59
C HIS A 49 4.39 2.83 3.51
N TYR A 50 4.12 3.38 2.33
CA TYR A 50 3.48 2.62 1.25
C TYR A 50 4.35 1.49 0.71
N LYS A 51 5.67 1.68 0.65
CA LYS A 51 6.60 0.60 0.28
C LYS A 51 6.61 -0.51 1.33
N GLN A 52 6.51 -0.17 2.61
CA GLN A 52 6.44 -1.14 3.69
C GLN A 52 5.12 -1.92 3.64
N GLU A 53 3.97 -1.26 3.53
CA GLU A 53 2.68 -1.93 3.42
C GLU A 53 2.61 -2.88 2.22
N ALA A 54 3.17 -2.47 1.06
CA ALA A 54 3.23 -3.32 -0.12
C ALA A 54 4.05 -4.60 0.13
N ARG A 55 5.14 -4.50 0.90
CA ARG A 55 5.96 -5.67 1.30
C ARG A 55 5.19 -6.57 2.24
N GLU A 56 4.59 -6.02 3.30
CA GLU A 56 3.83 -6.79 4.29
C GLU A 56 2.66 -7.54 3.66
N LYS A 57 1.91 -6.89 2.76
CA LYS A 57 0.84 -7.54 1.99
C LYS A 57 1.38 -8.67 1.11
N GLY A 58 2.53 -8.46 0.46
CA GLY A 58 3.20 -9.49 -0.34
C GLY A 58 3.66 -10.69 0.48
N GLU A 59 4.24 -10.45 1.66
CA GLU A 59 4.67 -11.51 2.58
C GLU A 59 3.48 -12.32 3.11
N LEU A 60 2.40 -11.64 3.48
CA LEU A 60 1.18 -12.30 3.94
C LEU A 60 0.57 -13.17 2.83
N GLN A 61 0.52 -12.67 1.60
CA GLN A 61 0.02 -13.43 0.46
C GLN A 61 0.86 -14.69 0.18
N ARG A 62 2.18 -14.61 0.31
CA ARG A 62 3.06 -15.79 0.19
C ARG A 62 2.76 -16.82 1.27
N LYS A 63 2.65 -16.40 2.54
CA LYS A 63 2.30 -17.31 3.66
C LYS A 63 0.98 -18.04 3.42
N TYR A 64 -0.04 -17.33 2.92
CA TYR A 64 -1.32 -17.96 2.58
C TYR A 64 -1.20 -18.96 1.43
N GLN A 65 -0.36 -18.69 0.43
CA GLN A 65 -0.10 -19.65 -0.65
C GLN A 65 0.61 -20.90 -0.13
N ASP A 66 1.64 -20.74 0.69
CA ASP A 66 2.38 -21.86 1.28
C ASP A 66 1.46 -22.74 2.13
N GLN A 67 0.60 -22.11 2.95
CA GLN A 67 -0.42 -22.82 3.74
C GLN A 67 -1.42 -23.56 2.85
N LYS A 68 -1.89 -22.93 1.77
CA LYS A 68 -2.81 -23.56 0.82
C LYS A 68 -2.20 -24.80 0.17
N ILE A 69 -0.91 -24.74 -0.19
CA ILE A 69 -0.17 -25.89 -0.73
C ILE A 69 -0.08 -27.00 0.32
N ALA A 70 0.38 -26.68 1.53
CA ALA A 70 0.54 -27.67 2.60
C ALA A 70 -0.78 -28.38 2.95
N VAL A 71 -1.88 -27.64 3.06
CA VAL A 71 -3.22 -28.22 3.30
C VAL A 71 -3.65 -29.09 2.12
N GLY A 72 -3.41 -28.65 0.88
CA GLY A 72 -3.71 -29.44 -0.31
C GLY A 72 -2.95 -30.77 -0.35
N ASP A 73 -1.66 -30.75 0.01
CA ASP A 73 -0.83 -31.96 0.06
C ASP A 73 -1.26 -32.90 1.18
N PHE A 74 -1.63 -32.36 2.34
CA PHE A 74 -2.19 -33.14 3.43
C PHE A 74 -3.50 -33.84 3.01
N LEU A 75 -4.41 -33.12 2.37
CA LEU A 75 -5.68 -33.69 1.90
C LEU A 75 -5.45 -34.81 0.87
N LYS A 76 -4.51 -34.64 -0.07
CA LYS A 76 -4.14 -35.69 -1.03
C LYS A 76 -3.54 -36.92 -0.34
N ALA A 77 -2.69 -36.72 0.67
CA ALA A 77 -2.11 -37.83 1.42
C ALA A 77 -3.20 -38.59 2.19
N PHE A 78 -4.15 -37.86 2.79
CA PHE A 78 -5.29 -38.46 3.48
C PHE A 78 -6.19 -39.27 2.53
N GLU A 79 -6.49 -38.73 1.34
CA GLU A 79 -7.26 -39.44 0.31
C GLU A 79 -6.59 -40.75 -0.12
N ARG A 80 -5.27 -40.74 -0.31
CA ARG A 80 -4.50 -41.96 -0.62
C ARG A 80 -4.57 -43.00 0.50
N LEU A 81 -4.48 -42.56 1.76
CA LEU A 81 -4.63 -43.46 2.90
C LEU A 81 -6.02 -44.08 2.97
N GLN A 82 -7.07 -43.30 2.71
CA GLN A 82 -8.43 -43.82 2.66
C GLN A 82 -8.60 -44.86 1.55
N GLN A 83 -8.07 -44.60 0.35
CA GLN A 83 -8.09 -45.56 -0.77
C GLN A 83 -7.39 -46.87 -0.41
N THR A 84 -6.20 -46.81 0.21
CA THR A 84 -5.49 -48.03 0.64
C THR A 84 -6.27 -48.83 1.69
N MET A 85 -6.96 -48.15 2.62
CA MET A 85 -7.78 -48.84 3.63
C MET A 85 -9.07 -49.44 3.06
N GLU A 86 -9.62 -48.86 2.00
CA GLU A 86 -10.78 -49.42 1.28
C GLU A 86 -10.38 -50.64 0.43
N ASP A 87 -9.19 -50.61 -0.18
CA ASP A 87 -8.66 -51.74 -0.94
C ASP A 87 -8.27 -52.92 -0.04
N ASP A 88 -7.69 -52.69 1.14
CA ASP A 88 -7.39 -53.75 2.13
C ASP A 88 -8.65 -54.41 2.74
N ARG A 89 -9.83 -53.80 2.57
CA ARG A 89 -11.13 -54.33 3.05
C ARG A 89 -11.89 -55.17 2.02
N LYS A 90 -11.41 -55.26 0.77
CA LYS A 90 -11.98 -56.09 -0.29
C LYS A 90 -11.26 -57.43 -0.42
#